data_AF-A0A0F9PMF2-F1
#
_entry.id   AF-A0A0F9PMF2-F1
#
_cell.length_a   1.000
_cell.length_b   1.000
_cell.length_c   1.000
_cell.angle_alpha   90.00
_cell.angle_beta   90.00
_cell.angle_gamma   90.00
#
_symmetry.space_group_name_H-M   'P 1'
#
loop_
_entity.id
_entity.type
_entity.pdbx_description
1 polymer ?
#
loop_
_entity_poly.entity_id
_entity_poly.type
_entity_poly.pdbx_seq_one_letter_code
_entity_poly.pdbx_strand_id
1 'polypeptide(L)'
;MDKDIKYYLAGPMSGIDQHNIPAFDEATQRLRAQGYTLISPAELDGGAFRKEAMKDSPDMAGGATCLGHTYGELLSRDVQTIADTCGGIILLPGWHKSRGARLEAYIGLAWGLRFGTYHFGSVVALSNRFVAGVVAKELVGEQP
;
A
#
# COMPACT_ATOMS: atom_id res chain seq x y z
N MET A 1 -16.44 6.40 -3.99
CA MET A 1 -15.80 6.18 -2.69
C MET A 1 -16.00 7.42 -1.84
N ASP A 2 -16.27 7.22 -0.56
CA ASP A 2 -16.50 8.28 0.43
C ASP A 2 -15.28 9.21 0.53
N LYS A 3 -15.48 10.51 0.70
CA LYS A 3 -14.40 11.51 0.75
C LYS A 3 -14.12 11.98 2.18
N ASP A 4 -15.02 11.69 3.10
CA ASP A 4 -14.97 12.16 4.48
C ASP A 4 -14.15 11.23 5.38
N ILE A 5 -13.69 10.10 4.85
CA ILE A 5 -12.83 9.14 5.55
C ILE A 5 -11.40 9.16 5.01
N LYS A 6 -10.47 8.73 5.87
CA LYS A 6 -9.06 8.61 5.54
C LYS A 6 -8.78 7.24 4.91
N TYR A 7 -8.01 7.23 3.83
CA TYR A 7 -7.59 6.01 3.16
C TYR A 7 -6.08 5.79 3.28
N TYR A 8 -5.69 4.53 3.43
CA TYR A 8 -4.31 4.10 3.26
C TYR A 8 -4.07 3.69 1.80
N LEU A 9 -2.94 4.09 1.21
CA LEU A 9 -2.54 3.68 -0.13
C LEU A 9 -1.63 2.45 -0.05
N ALA A 10 -2.08 1.33 -0.60
CA ALA A 10 -1.38 0.05 -0.54
C ALA A 10 -0.96 -0.41 -1.95
N GLY A 11 0.28 -0.89 -2.11
CA GLY A 11 0.82 -1.27 -3.42
C GLY A 11 2.15 -2.02 -3.36
N PRO A 12 2.66 -2.50 -4.51
CA PRO A 12 4.01 -3.06 -4.58
C PRO A 12 5.06 -1.96 -4.41
N MET A 13 6.11 -2.23 -3.63
CA MET A 13 7.27 -1.33 -3.45
C MET A 13 8.59 -2.06 -3.72
N SER A 14 8.80 -3.24 -3.14
CA SER A 14 10.00 -4.06 -3.37
C SER A 14 10.06 -4.63 -4.79
N GLY A 15 11.26 -4.79 -5.35
CA GLY A 15 11.50 -5.32 -6.71
C GLY A 15 11.15 -4.37 -7.85
N ILE A 16 10.86 -3.09 -7.56
CA ILE A 16 10.50 -2.07 -8.54
C ILE A 16 11.47 -0.90 -8.42
N ASP A 17 11.88 -0.34 -9.55
CA ASP A 17 12.71 0.87 -9.62
C ASP A 17 12.17 1.97 -8.70
N GLN A 18 13.09 2.60 -7.97
CA GLN A 18 12.77 3.66 -7.00
C GLN A 18 11.73 3.26 -5.96
N HIS A 19 11.64 1.96 -5.64
CA HIS A 19 10.66 1.39 -4.72
C HIS A 19 9.20 1.74 -5.08
N ASN A 20 8.93 1.93 -6.38
CA ASN A 20 7.63 2.37 -6.91
C ASN A 20 7.14 3.73 -6.37
N ILE A 21 8.01 4.51 -5.70
CA ILE A 21 7.67 5.82 -5.11
C ILE A 21 6.98 6.76 -6.12
N PRO A 22 7.42 6.85 -7.40
CA PRO A 22 6.73 7.69 -8.38
C PRO A 22 5.24 7.35 -8.58
N ALA A 23 4.85 6.07 -8.51
CA ALA A 23 3.45 5.67 -8.64
C ALA A 23 2.63 6.04 -7.39
N PHE A 24 3.23 5.92 -6.20
CA PHE A 24 2.61 6.39 -4.97
C PHE A 24 2.43 7.91 -4.95
N ASP A 25 3.42 8.66 -5.40
CA ASP A 25 3.36 10.12 -5.48
C ASP A 25 2.28 10.59 -6.47
N GLU A 26 2.25 9.99 -7.66
CA GLU A 26 1.25 10.30 -8.69
C GLU A 26 -0.16 10.05 -8.17
N ALA A 27 -0.42 8.86 -7.64
CA ALA A 27 -1.73 8.51 -7.08
C ALA A 27 -2.09 9.44 -5.91
N THR A 28 -1.16 9.70 -5.00
CA THR A 28 -1.39 10.58 -3.85
C THR A 28 -1.74 12.00 -4.28
N GLN A 29 -0.97 12.58 -5.20
CA GLN A 29 -1.23 13.91 -5.74
C GLN A 29 -2.58 13.96 -6.45
N ARG A 30 -2.84 13.00 -7.34
CA ARG A 30 -4.05 12.97 -8.17
C ARG A 30 -5.31 12.80 -7.34
N LEU A 31 -5.28 11.96 -6.32
CA LEU A 31 -6.42 11.69 -5.46
C LEU A 31 -6.66 12.81 -4.44
N ARG A 32 -5.60 13.42 -3.90
CA ARG A 32 -5.74 14.63 -3.07
C ARG A 32 -6.32 15.80 -3.86
N ALA A 33 -5.93 15.97 -5.13
CA ALA A 33 -6.54 16.96 -6.03
C ALA A 33 -8.04 16.71 -6.26
N GLN A 34 -8.52 15.48 -6.04
CA GLN A 34 -9.94 15.11 -6.09
C GLN A 34 -10.63 15.13 -4.71
N GLY A 35 -9.95 15.60 -3.66
CA GLY A 35 -10.49 15.71 -2.31
C GLY A 35 -10.43 14.44 -1.46
N TYR A 36 -9.60 13.44 -1.82
CA TYR A 36 -9.35 12.31 -0.92
C TYR A 36 -8.35 12.68 0.17
N THR A 37 -8.62 12.23 1.40
CA THR A 37 -7.64 12.26 2.49
C THR A 37 -6.86 10.95 2.50
N LEU A 38 -5.56 11.00 2.22
CA LEU A 38 -4.71 9.82 2.04
C LEU A 38 -3.52 9.79 3.00
N ILE A 39 -3.19 8.58 3.47
CA ILE A 39 -1.89 8.19 4.00
C ILE A 39 -1.19 7.34 2.95
N SER A 40 0.07 7.68 2.66
CA SER A 40 0.92 6.94 1.73
C SER A 40 2.17 6.45 2.45
N PRO A 41 2.52 5.15 2.39
CA PRO A 41 3.76 4.63 2.99
C PRO A 41 5.01 5.37 2.51
N ALA A 42 5.05 5.72 1.21
CA ALA A 42 6.14 6.48 0.63
C ALA A 42 6.36 7.88 1.26
N GLU A 43 5.35 8.44 1.95
CA GLU A 43 5.48 9.68 2.72
C GLU A 43 5.88 9.39 4.19
N LEU A 44 5.40 8.28 4.76
CA LEU A 44 5.71 7.86 6.13
C LEU A 44 7.16 7.46 6.32
N ASP A 45 7.79 6.92 5.28
CA ASP A 45 9.21 6.53 5.30
C ASP A 45 10.16 7.74 5.40
N GLY A 46 9.67 8.96 5.16
CA GLY A 46 10.40 10.20 5.35
C GLY A 46 11.41 10.55 4.25
N GLY A 47 11.94 11.78 4.31
CA GLY A 47 12.79 12.33 3.25
C GLY A 47 14.15 11.65 3.09
N ALA A 48 14.67 11.03 4.16
CA ALA A 48 15.91 10.25 4.10
C ALA A 48 15.69 8.93 3.37
N PHE A 49 14.56 8.26 3.61
CA PHE A 49 14.17 7.06 2.88
C PHE A 49 13.97 7.31 1.42
N ARG A 50 13.21 8.34 1.10
CA ARG A 50 13.02 8.75 -0.28
C ARG A 50 14.34 9.00 -1.02
N LYS A 51 15.31 9.70 -0.39
CA LYS A 51 16.61 10.00 -1.02
C LYS A 51 17.45 8.76 -1.29
N GLU A 52 17.37 7.75 -0.44
CA GLU A 52 18.14 6.51 -0.61
C GLU A 52 17.43 5.55 -1.57
N ALA A 53 16.11 5.38 -1.41
CA ALA A 53 15.28 4.56 -2.28
C ALA A 53 15.28 5.02 -3.74
N MET A 54 15.51 6.32 -4.00
CA MET A 54 15.64 6.90 -5.34
C MET A 54 17.03 6.77 -5.97
N LYS A 55 18.05 6.36 -5.22
CA LYS A 55 19.31 5.93 -5.81
C LYS A 55 19.08 4.51 -6.30
N ASP A 56 19.45 4.20 -7.55
CA ASP A 56 19.38 2.85 -8.09
C ASP A 56 20.21 1.91 -7.20
N SER A 57 19.56 1.24 -6.24
CA SER A 57 20.21 0.38 -5.26
C SER A 57 19.34 -0.83 -4.98
N PRO A 58 19.97 -1.99 -4.77
CA PRO A 58 19.35 -3.27 -5.04
C PRO A 58 18.28 -3.59 -4.01
N ASP A 59 17.24 -4.20 -4.54
CA ASP A 59 16.16 -4.94 -3.92
C ASP A 59 16.28 -5.18 -2.40
N MET A 60 15.44 -4.50 -1.64
CA MET A 60 15.31 -4.66 -0.18
C MET A 60 14.41 -5.84 0.22
N ALA A 61 14.38 -6.91 -0.58
CA ALA A 61 13.58 -8.10 -0.31
C ALA A 61 14.35 -9.09 0.57
N GLY A 62 13.99 -9.18 1.86
CA GLY A 62 14.33 -10.35 2.70
C GLY A 62 15.56 -10.20 3.59
N GLY A 63 15.58 -9.21 4.48
CA GLY A 63 16.48 -9.19 5.64
C GLY A 63 17.57 -8.11 5.64
N ALA A 64 17.72 -7.36 4.54
CA ALA A 64 18.53 -6.14 4.54
C ALA A 64 17.79 -5.00 5.27
N THR A 65 18.52 -4.21 6.07
CA THR A 65 17.98 -3.02 6.73
C THR A 65 17.87 -1.87 5.73
N CYS A 66 16.68 -1.28 5.55
CA CYS A 66 16.55 -0.05 4.79
C CYS A 66 16.82 1.11 5.74
N LEU A 67 17.96 1.78 5.56
CA LEU A 67 18.35 2.94 6.39
C LEU A 67 18.34 2.67 7.90
N GLY A 68 18.71 1.45 8.27
CA GLY A 68 18.72 1.00 9.66
C GLY A 68 17.39 0.45 10.17
N HIS A 69 16.32 0.46 9.38
CA HIS A 69 15.05 -0.19 9.73
C HIS A 69 14.93 -1.56 9.06
N THR A 70 14.48 -2.54 9.83
CA THR A 70 14.10 -3.86 9.35
C THR A 70 12.78 -3.80 8.59
N TYR A 71 12.55 -4.78 7.71
CA TYR A 71 11.26 -4.95 7.04
C TYR A 71 10.09 -5.07 8.04
N GLY A 72 10.31 -5.70 9.19
CA GLY A 72 9.31 -5.85 10.23
C GLY A 72 8.89 -4.53 10.86
N GLU A 73 9.84 -3.63 11.14
CA GLU A 73 9.55 -2.32 11.73
C GLU A 73 8.72 -1.43 10.79
N LEU A 74 9.10 -1.39 9.51
CA LEU A 74 8.35 -0.65 8.48
C LEU A 74 6.92 -1.18 8.37
N LEU A 75 6.78 -2.51 8.28
CA LEU A 75 5.49 -3.16 8.19
C LEU A 75 4.63 -2.93 9.43
N SER A 76 5.20 -3.04 10.64
CA SER A 76 4.48 -2.82 11.89
C SER A 76 3.92 -1.40 12.00
N ARG A 77 4.69 -0.39 11.54
CA ARG A 77 4.22 1.00 11.46
C ARG A 77 3.02 1.14 10.53
N ASP A 78 3.08 0.52 9.36
CA ASP A 78 2.00 0.58 8.37
C ASP A 78 0.72 -0.08 8.89
N VAL A 79 0.84 -1.25 9.53
CA VAL A 79 -0.27 -1.93 10.20
C VAL A 79 -0.90 -1.06 11.29
N GLN A 80 -0.08 -0.47 12.17
CA GLN A 80 -0.57 0.44 13.21
C GLN A 80 -1.33 1.62 12.60
N THR A 81 -0.77 2.22 11.56
CA THR A 81 -1.37 3.38 10.89
C THR A 81 -2.73 3.06 10.28
N ILE A 82 -2.85 1.91 9.63
CA ILE A 82 -4.13 1.42 9.07
C ILE A 82 -5.15 1.23 10.18
N ALA A 83 -4.79 0.51 11.25
CA ALA A 83 -5.69 0.16 12.34
C ALA A 83 -6.18 1.38 13.13
N ASP A 84 -5.30 2.36 13.37
CA ASP A 84 -5.61 3.49 14.25
C ASP A 84 -6.37 4.62 13.53
N THR A 85 -6.18 4.78 12.21
CA THR A 85 -6.57 6.04 11.54
C THR A 85 -7.36 5.92 10.25
N CYS A 86 -7.46 4.72 9.65
CA CYS A 86 -8.04 4.57 8.32
C CYS A 86 -9.44 3.98 8.33
N GLY A 87 -10.33 4.51 7.48
CA GLY A 87 -11.64 3.94 7.19
C GLY A 87 -11.66 3.10 5.91
N GLY A 88 -10.57 3.11 5.15
CA GLY A 88 -10.45 2.36 3.91
C GLY A 88 -9.02 2.20 3.41
N ILE A 89 -8.86 1.35 2.40
CA ILE A 89 -7.60 1.11 1.69
C ILE A 89 -7.83 1.29 0.19
N ILE A 90 -6.97 2.07 -0.47
CA ILE A 90 -6.91 2.19 -1.91
C ILE A 90 -5.72 1.38 -2.41
N LEU A 91 -5.99 0.43 -3.29
CA LEU A 91 -5.03 -0.54 -3.80
C LEU A 91 -4.49 -0.06 -5.16
N LEU A 92 -3.17 0.07 -5.27
CA LEU A 92 -2.48 0.39 -6.52
C LEU A 92 -2.43 -0.82 -7.47
N PRO A 93 -2.19 -0.59 -8.77
CA PRO A 93 -1.98 -1.67 -9.73
C PRO A 93 -0.91 -2.66 -9.26
N GLY A 94 -1.18 -3.96 -9.42
CA GLY A 94 -0.27 -5.02 -8.99
C GLY A 94 -0.28 -5.36 -7.49
N TRP A 95 -1.14 -4.72 -6.67
CA TRP A 95 -1.22 -4.99 -5.22
C TRP A 95 -1.33 -6.48 -4.86
N HIS A 96 -2.06 -7.26 -5.66
CA HIS A 96 -2.27 -8.70 -5.44
C HIS A 96 -0.98 -9.52 -5.55
N LYS A 97 0.07 -8.98 -6.17
CA LYS A 97 1.40 -9.61 -6.24
C LYS A 97 2.33 -9.17 -5.10
N SER A 98 1.99 -8.09 -4.40
CA SER A 98 2.77 -7.54 -3.28
C SER A 98 2.42 -8.24 -1.97
N ARG A 99 3.42 -8.88 -1.35
CA ARG A 99 3.25 -9.51 -0.04
C ARG A 99 2.81 -8.51 1.04
N GLY A 100 3.38 -7.30 1.04
CA GLY A 100 3.01 -6.22 1.96
C GLY A 100 1.58 -5.73 1.74
N ALA A 101 1.25 -5.35 0.50
CA ALA A 101 -0.09 -4.83 0.19
C ALA A 101 -1.22 -5.85 0.43
N ARG A 102 -0.94 -7.15 0.24
CA ARG A 102 -1.90 -8.20 0.60
C ARG A 102 -2.10 -8.34 2.10
N LEU A 103 -1.04 -8.19 2.90
CA LEU A 103 -1.16 -8.22 4.36
C LEU A 103 -1.96 -7.00 4.85
N GLU A 104 -1.69 -5.82 4.32
CA GLU A 104 -2.46 -4.61 4.59
C GLU A 104 -3.93 -4.78 4.19
N ALA A 105 -4.20 -5.40 3.03
CA ALA A 105 -5.56 -5.73 2.61
C ALA A 105 -6.23 -6.75 3.53
N TYR A 106 -5.51 -7.77 4.01
CA TYR A 106 -6.01 -8.71 5.00
C TYR A 106 -6.42 -8.01 6.31
N ILE A 107 -5.58 -7.11 6.82
CA ILE A 107 -5.88 -6.29 8.00
C ILE A 107 -7.10 -5.42 7.73
N GLY A 108 -7.17 -4.75 6.58
CA GLY A 108 -8.34 -3.96 6.22
C GLY A 108 -9.63 -4.79 6.19
N LEU A 109 -9.58 -6.04 5.70
CA LEU A 109 -10.73 -6.95 5.73
C LEU A 109 -11.13 -7.32 7.16
N ALA A 110 -10.15 -7.64 8.02
CA ALA A 110 -10.40 -7.99 9.42
C ALA A 110 -10.98 -6.83 10.23
N TRP A 111 -10.66 -5.59 9.88
CA TRP A 111 -11.21 -4.37 10.51
C TRP A 111 -12.47 -3.84 9.82
N GLY A 112 -12.99 -4.50 8.79
CA GLY A 112 -14.19 -4.07 8.08
C GLY A 112 -14.00 -2.78 7.27
N LEU A 113 -12.77 -2.48 6.86
CA LEU A 113 -12.45 -1.29 6.07
C LEU A 113 -13.03 -1.38 4.65
N ARG A 114 -13.20 -0.20 4.03
CA ARG A 114 -13.66 -0.07 2.64
C ARG A 114 -12.50 -0.18 1.67
N PHE A 115 -12.71 -0.84 0.53
CA PHE A 115 -11.66 -1.00 -0.49
C PHE A 115 -11.97 -0.23 -1.76
N GLY A 116 -10.91 0.32 -2.36
CA GLY A 116 -10.93 0.85 -3.72
C GLY A 116 -9.70 0.38 -4.48
N THR A 117 -9.77 0.37 -5.80
CA THR A 117 -8.60 0.18 -6.68
C THR A 117 -8.34 1.45 -7.45
N TYR A 118 -7.08 1.85 -7.52
CA TYR A 118 -6.63 2.99 -8.30
C TYR A 118 -6.22 2.56 -9.71
N HIS A 119 -6.78 3.22 -10.72
CA HIS A 119 -6.41 2.99 -12.11
C HIS A 119 -6.70 4.25 -12.94
N PHE A 120 -5.76 4.64 -13.80
CA PHE A 120 -5.89 5.80 -14.69
C PHE A 120 -6.42 7.07 -14.00
N GLY A 121 -5.86 7.43 -12.84
CA GLY A 121 -6.23 8.65 -12.14
C GLY A 121 -7.56 8.60 -11.38
N SER A 122 -8.21 7.44 -11.28
CA SER A 122 -9.53 7.28 -10.66
C SER A 122 -9.58 6.10 -9.69
N VAL A 123 -10.52 6.13 -8.74
CA VAL A 123 -10.75 5.05 -7.78
C VAL A 123 -12.09 4.37 -8.06
N VAL A 124 -12.05 3.06 -8.25
CA VAL A 124 -13.25 2.22 -8.34
C VAL A 124 -13.41 1.46 -7.03
N ALA A 125 -14.61 1.47 -6.45
CA ALA A 125 -14.89 0.73 -5.23
C ALA A 125 -14.76 -0.78 -5.48
N LEU A 126 -14.15 -1.49 -4.53
CA LEU A 126 -14.08 -2.95 -4.53
C LEU A 126 -14.96 -3.51 -3.42
N SER A 127 -15.59 -4.66 -3.68
CA SER A 127 -16.28 -5.38 -2.63
C SER A 127 -15.29 -6.13 -1.74
N ASN A 128 -15.57 -6.19 -0.43
CA ASN A 128 -14.76 -6.97 0.50
C ASN A 128 -14.67 -8.45 0.09
N ARG A 129 -15.73 -8.99 -0.54
CA ARG A 129 -15.72 -10.36 -1.09
C ARG A 129 -14.67 -10.56 -2.18
N PHE A 130 -14.54 -9.60 -3.09
CA PHE A 130 -13.53 -9.67 -4.15
C PHE A 130 -12.11 -9.64 -3.55
N VAL A 131 -11.85 -8.68 -2.66
CA VAL A 131 -10.53 -8.54 -2.01
C VAL A 131 -10.20 -9.79 -1.19
N ALA A 132 -11.16 -10.32 -0.42
CA ALA A 132 -10.99 -11.55 0.34
C ALA A 132 -10.69 -12.75 -0.55
N GLY A 133 -11.34 -12.87 -1.72
CA GLY A 133 -11.05 -13.93 -2.67
C GLY A 133 -9.63 -13.89 -3.21
N VAL A 134 -9.10 -12.69 -3.48
CA VAL A 134 -7.72 -12.51 -3.94
C VAL A 134 -6.71 -12.84 -2.82
N VAL A 135 -6.95 -12.33 -1.61
CA VAL A 135 -6.08 -12.58 -0.45
C VAL A 135 -6.08 -14.07 -0.06
N ALA A 136 -7.25 -14.71 -0.06
CA ALA A 136 -7.39 -16.11 0.32
C ALA A 136 -6.66 -17.06 -0.63
N LYS A 137 -6.79 -16.86 -1.95
CA LYS A 137 -6.11 -17.68 -2.98
C LYS A 137 -4.60 -17.74 -2.77
N GLU A 138 -4.00 -16.60 -2.46
CA GLU A 138 -2.57 -16.56 -2.20
C GLU A 138 -2.19 -17.29 -0.91
N LEU A 139 -2.96 -17.10 0.18
CA LEU A 139 -2.68 -17.78 1.46
C LEU A 139 -2.74 -19.30 1.34
N VAL A 140 -3.54 -19.83 0.41
CA VAL A 140 -3.64 -21.28 0.15
C VAL A 140 -2.67 -21.76 -0.95
N GLY A 141 -1.87 -20.87 -1.54
CA GLY A 141 -0.89 -21.23 -2.57
C GLY A 141 -1.49 -21.51 -3.95
N GLU A 142 -2.75 -21.12 -4.20
CA GLU A 142 -3.38 -21.23 -5.51
C GLU A 142 -3.04 -19.99 -6.35
N GLN A 143 -1.95 -20.08 -7.10
CA GLN A 143 -1.66 -19.11 -8.18
C GLN A 143 -2.70 -19.26 -9.31
N PRO A 144 -3.11 -18.15 -9.97
CA PRO A 144 -4.10 -18.18 -11.05
C PRO A 144 -3.65 -18.97 -12.28
#